data_AF-A0AAD7VIQ5-F1
#
_entry.id   AF-A0AAD7VIQ5-F1
#
_cell.length_a   1.000
_cell.length_b   1.000
_cell.length_c   1.000
_cell.angle_alpha   90.00
_cell.angle_beta   90.00
_cell.angle_gamma   90.00
#
_symmetry.space_group_name_H-M   'P 1'
#
loop_
_entity.id
_entity.type
_entity.pdbx_description
1 polymer ?
#
loop_
_entity_poly.entity_id
_entity_poly.type
_entity_poly.pdbx_seq_one_letter_code
_entity_poly.pdbx_strand_id
1 'polypeptide(L)'
;MKLGITNYATEKFHLWRDFLRHPCQLPVEQWQQFWPENPTKYREIVGACSVGVKKLSSKILELIREGLGLESGFFDDEFDQPLSLLANHYPPCPNPSLVLGVSKHSDPNLITILLQDDIHGLQVFKDGKWIGVEPLPNAFVVNFGYTLQIISNGKLKSAEHRVVTNSSHARTSAGFFVSTSKDRTIEPAEALIDASNPPVYNSFKYKEILGHFLSVNGDSEVVLEPFKVQAPFKLANQ
;
A
#
# COMPACT_ATOMS: atom_id res chain seq x y z
N MET A 1 10.24 9.63 16.49
CA MET A 1 9.48 9.43 15.24
C MET A 1 10.23 8.39 14.39
N LYS A 2 9.89 7.11 14.51
CA LYS A 2 10.44 6.01 13.69
C LYS A 2 9.28 5.13 13.27
N LEU A 3 9.06 5.03 11.95
CA LEU A 3 8.48 3.91 11.20
C LEU A 3 8.34 4.34 9.73
N GLY A 4 9.45 4.80 9.14
CA GLY A 4 9.65 4.76 7.69
C GLY A 4 10.34 3.43 7.34
N ILE A 5 10.08 2.90 6.15
CA ILE A 5 10.66 1.66 5.60
C ILE A 5 12.20 1.76 5.45
N THR A 6 12.76 2.93 5.72
CA THR A 6 14.10 3.32 5.32
C THR A 6 14.79 4.03 6.49
N ASN A 7 15.77 3.38 7.11
CA ASN A 7 16.71 4.06 7.99
C ASN A 7 17.80 4.68 7.10
N TYR A 8 17.72 5.99 6.85
CA TYR A 8 18.67 6.73 6.02
C TYR A 8 20.14 6.37 6.32
N ALA A 9 20.47 6.12 7.59
CA ALA A 9 21.84 5.78 8.00
C ALA A 9 22.33 4.40 7.53
N THR A 10 21.44 3.51 7.09
CA THR A 10 21.77 2.12 6.72
C THR A 10 21.33 1.76 5.30
N GLU A 11 20.82 2.73 4.53
CA GLU A 11 20.45 2.47 3.13
C GLU A 11 21.68 2.40 2.24
N LYS A 12 21.70 1.42 1.33
CA LYS A 12 22.73 1.33 0.28
C LYS A 12 22.51 2.38 -0.82
N PHE A 13 21.26 2.79 -1.04
CA PHE A 13 20.88 3.79 -2.03
C PHE A 13 19.82 4.70 -1.42
N HIS A 14 20.03 6.01 -1.52
CA HIS A 14 19.08 6.99 -1.03
C HIS A 14 18.05 7.33 -2.11
N LEU A 15 16.81 7.46 -1.68
CA LEU A 15 15.71 7.92 -2.53
C LEU A 15 15.67 9.45 -2.57
N TRP A 16 15.34 10.01 -3.73
CA TRP A 16 15.25 11.46 -3.92
C TRP A 16 13.89 11.99 -3.46
N ARG A 17 13.66 11.90 -2.14
CA ARG A 17 12.45 12.37 -1.48
C ARG A 17 12.69 12.71 -0.01
N ASP A 18 11.87 13.61 0.49
CA ASP A 18 11.56 13.73 1.91
C ASP A 18 10.16 13.16 2.18
N PHE A 19 9.90 12.76 3.42
CA PHE A 19 8.55 12.34 3.79
C PHE A 19 8.20 12.62 5.25
N LEU A 20 6.91 12.83 5.49
CA LEU A 20 6.29 12.84 6.81
C LEU A 20 5.35 11.65 6.90
N ARG A 21 5.52 10.82 7.93
CA ARG A 21 4.62 9.70 8.21
C ARG A 21 4.08 9.78 9.63
N HIS A 22 2.78 9.59 9.79
CA HIS A 22 2.17 9.44 11.10
C HIS A 22 0.87 8.61 11.01
N PRO A 23 0.44 7.98 12.12
CA PRO A 23 -0.89 7.38 12.19
C PRO A 23 -1.96 8.46 12.05
N CYS A 24 -3.06 8.12 11.39
CA CYS A 24 -4.26 8.96 11.31
C CYS A 24 -5.55 8.13 11.38
N GLN A 25 -5.49 7.05 12.16
CA GLN A 25 -6.63 6.20 12.48
C GLN A 25 -7.69 6.96 13.29
N LEU A 26 -8.95 6.53 13.15
CA LEU A 26 -10.07 7.07 13.92
C LEU A 26 -10.14 6.39 15.30
N PRO A 27 -10.56 7.11 16.36
CA PRO A 27 -10.79 8.55 16.40
C PRO A 27 -9.47 9.34 16.35
N VAL A 28 -9.41 10.39 15.51
CA VAL A 28 -8.15 11.10 15.18
C VAL A 28 -7.54 11.84 16.38
N GLU A 29 -8.38 12.22 17.35
CA GLU A 29 -8.02 12.97 18.55
C GLU A 29 -6.96 12.25 19.38
N GLN A 30 -6.96 10.91 19.36
CA GLN A 30 -5.96 10.08 20.06
C GLN A 30 -4.55 10.23 19.46
N TRP A 31 -4.46 10.66 18.19
CA TRP A 31 -3.22 10.70 17.42
C TRP A 31 -2.72 12.11 17.13
N GLN A 32 -3.60 13.12 17.19
CA GLN A 32 -3.30 14.51 16.82
C GLN A 32 -2.08 15.11 17.54
N GLN A 33 -1.82 14.71 18.78
CA GLN A 33 -0.65 15.15 19.54
C GLN A 33 0.69 14.78 18.86
N PHE A 34 0.71 13.75 18.01
CA PHE A 34 1.89 13.32 17.27
C PHE A 34 2.01 13.96 15.88
N TRP A 35 1.05 14.81 15.50
CA TRP A 35 1.01 15.48 14.20
C TRP A 35 1.63 16.88 14.29
N PRO A 36 2.15 17.42 13.18
CA PRO A 36 2.67 18.78 13.11
C PRO A 36 1.68 19.83 13.65
N GLU A 37 2.21 20.77 14.42
CA GLU A 37 1.48 21.97 14.86
C GLU A 37 1.54 23.10 13.85
N ASN A 38 2.58 23.10 13.01
CA ASN A 38 2.77 24.06 11.94
C ASN A 38 2.80 23.33 10.59
N PRO A 39 2.00 23.76 9.60
CA PRO A 39 1.05 24.89 9.66
C PRO A 39 -0.16 24.61 10.58
N THR A 40 -0.73 25.65 11.19
CA THR A 40 -1.78 25.53 12.23
C THR A 40 -3.03 24.79 11.78
N LYS A 41 -3.34 24.83 10.48
CA LYS A 41 -4.48 24.10 9.88
C LYS A 41 -4.19 22.63 9.59
N TYR A 42 -2.95 22.14 9.76
CA TYR A 42 -2.58 20.78 9.39
C TYR A 42 -3.45 19.75 10.11
N ARG A 43 -3.62 19.88 11.43
CA ARG A 43 -4.38 18.91 12.24
C ARG A 43 -5.86 18.85 11.87
N GLU A 44 -6.47 20.01 11.62
CA GLU A 44 -7.86 20.11 11.17
C GLU A 44 -8.06 19.44 9.81
N ILE A 45 -7.24 19.83 8.82
CA ILE A 45 -7.35 19.34 7.44
C ILE A 45 -7.09 17.83 7.38
N VAL A 46 -5.98 17.35 7.97
CA VAL A 46 -5.65 15.92 7.95
C VAL A 46 -6.67 15.11 8.74
N GLY A 47 -7.23 15.65 9.82
CA GLY A 47 -8.33 15.03 10.55
C GLY A 47 -9.56 14.81 9.67
N ALA A 48 -10.02 15.86 8.99
CA ALA A 48 -11.15 15.79 8.06
C ALA A 48 -10.88 14.84 6.88
N CYS A 49 -9.69 14.92 6.28
CA CYS A 49 -9.26 14.01 5.21
C CYS A 49 -9.27 12.55 5.68
N SER A 50 -8.79 12.26 6.89
CA SER A 50 -8.72 10.88 7.41
C SER A 50 -10.12 10.27 7.57
N VAL A 51 -11.10 11.06 8.04
CA VAL A 51 -12.51 10.63 8.09
C VAL A 51 -13.05 10.36 6.68
N GLY A 52 -12.80 11.27 5.74
CA GLY A 52 -13.26 11.13 4.34
C GLY A 52 -12.66 9.90 3.65
N VAL A 53 -11.35 9.72 3.77
CA VAL A 53 -10.62 8.56 3.21
C VAL A 53 -11.10 7.27 3.82
N LYS A 54 -11.34 7.21 5.14
CA LYS A 54 -11.86 5.99 5.77
C LYS A 54 -13.22 5.62 5.17
N LYS A 55 -14.15 6.57 5.08
CA LYS A 55 -15.46 6.36 4.43
C LYS A 55 -15.33 5.89 2.98
N LEU A 56 -14.43 6.50 2.20
CA LEU A 56 -14.18 6.11 0.81
C LEU A 56 -13.63 4.68 0.71
N SER A 57 -12.61 4.35 1.51
CA SER A 57 -12.02 3.01 1.53
C SER A 57 -13.03 1.94 1.92
N SER A 58 -13.88 2.21 2.92
CA SER A 58 -14.97 1.31 3.31
C SER A 58 -15.92 1.06 2.15
N LYS A 59 -16.33 2.12 1.44
CA LYS A 59 -17.23 1.96 0.29
C LYS A 59 -16.60 1.15 -0.85
N ILE A 60 -15.31 1.33 -1.11
CA ILE A 60 -14.58 0.57 -2.13
C ILE A 60 -14.47 -0.90 -1.72
N LEU A 61 -14.14 -1.20 -0.46
CA LEU A 61 -14.05 -2.56 0.06
C LEU A 61 -15.40 -3.29 -0.01
N GLU A 62 -16.50 -2.60 0.27
CA GLU A 62 -17.85 -3.17 0.11
C GLU A 62 -18.19 -3.52 -1.34
N LEU A 63 -17.79 -2.69 -2.30
CA LEU A 63 -17.98 -2.98 -3.73
C LEU A 63 -17.09 -4.15 -4.18
N ILE A 64 -15.86 -4.23 -3.66
CA ILE A 64 -14.94 -5.34 -3.93
C ILE A 64 -15.51 -6.64 -3.36
N ARG A 65 -16.01 -6.62 -2.12
CA ARG A 65 -16.71 -7.74 -1.48
C ARG A 65 -17.85 -8.24 -2.37
N GLU A 66 -18.70 -7.32 -2.85
CA GLU A 66 -19.81 -7.65 -3.75
C GLU A 66 -19.32 -8.31 -5.04
N GLY A 67 -18.34 -7.69 -5.72
CA GLY A 67 -17.79 -8.19 -6.98
C GLY A 67 -17.05 -9.53 -6.84
N LEU A 68 -16.53 -9.84 -5.65
CA LEU A 68 -15.93 -11.14 -5.33
C LEU A 68 -16.97 -12.18 -4.87
N GLY A 69 -18.21 -11.79 -4.58
CA GLY A 69 -19.25 -12.69 -4.06
C GLY A 69 -19.05 -13.10 -2.60
N LEU A 70 -18.40 -12.26 -1.79
CA LEU A 70 -18.19 -12.51 -0.37
C LEU A 70 -19.42 -12.11 0.46
N GLU A 71 -19.60 -12.74 1.62
CA GLU A 71 -20.73 -12.43 2.52
C GLU A 71 -20.70 -10.99 3.01
N SER A 72 -21.89 -10.45 3.32
CA SER A 72 -22.02 -9.11 3.88
C SER A 72 -21.21 -8.99 5.16
N GLY A 73 -20.47 -7.90 5.30
CA GLY A 73 -19.65 -7.62 6.48
C GLY A 73 -18.30 -8.34 6.54
N PHE A 74 -17.85 -8.98 5.46
CA PHE A 74 -16.54 -9.64 5.40
C PHE A 74 -15.37 -8.71 5.80
N PHE A 75 -15.48 -7.41 5.48
CA PHE A 75 -14.50 -6.38 5.83
C PHE A 75 -14.96 -5.50 7.00
N ASP A 76 -15.99 -5.88 7.77
CA ASP A 76 -16.49 -5.05 8.88
C ASP A 76 -15.43 -4.86 9.96
N ASP A 77 -14.71 -5.94 10.28
CA ASP A 77 -13.57 -5.91 11.19
C ASP A 77 -12.44 -5.01 10.65
N GLU A 78 -12.44 -4.69 9.34
CA GLU A 78 -11.47 -3.76 8.73
C GLU A 78 -11.81 -2.27 8.98
N PHE A 79 -13.02 -1.98 9.46
CA PHE A 79 -13.47 -0.60 9.68
C PHE A 79 -12.85 0.08 10.88
N ASP A 80 -12.36 -0.66 11.87
CA ASP A 80 -11.62 -0.09 13.00
C ASP A 80 -10.09 -0.14 12.79
N GLN A 81 -9.63 -0.53 11.60
CA GLN A 81 -8.22 -0.86 11.39
C GLN A 81 -7.30 0.34 11.15
N PRO A 82 -5.98 0.15 11.37
CA PRO A 82 -4.98 1.19 11.26
C PRO A 82 -5.02 1.93 9.92
N LEU A 83 -5.05 3.26 10.02
CA LEU A 83 -4.85 4.18 8.92
C LEU A 83 -3.57 4.98 9.19
N SER A 84 -2.71 5.08 8.18
CA SER A 84 -1.52 5.94 8.25
C SER A 84 -1.42 6.84 7.03
N LEU A 85 -0.96 8.07 7.26
CA LEU A 85 -0.61 9.02 6.23
C LEU A 85 0.90 8.93 5.97
N LEU A 86 1.28 8.90 4.69
CA LEU A 86 2.63 9.22 4.22
C LEU A 86 2.53 10.38 3.22
N ALA A 87 2.93 11.57 3.66
CA ALA A 87 3.13 12.70 2.77
C ALA A 87 4.56 12.64 2.22
N ASN A 88 4.71 12.47 0.92
CA ASN A 88 6.00 12.49 0.24
C ASN A 88 6.20 13.82 -0.48
N HIS A 89 7.41 14.36 -0.40
CA HIS A 89 7.86 15.51 -1.17
C HIS A 89 9.09 15.13 -1.99
N TYR A 90 9.04 15.36 -3.29
CA TYR A 90 10.08 15.03 -4.26
C TYR A 90 10.62 16.35 -4.83
N PRO A 91 11.77 16.86 -4.37
CA PRO A 91 12.34 18.08 -4.92
C PRO A 91 12.84 17.86 -6.36
N PRO A 92 12.99 18.93 -7.17
CA PRO A 92 13.59 18.83 -8.49
C PRO A 92 14.98 18.16 -8.40
N CYS A 93 15.22 17.20 -9.29
CA CYS A 93 16.48 16.46 -9.35
C CYS A 93 17.30 16.89 -10.58
N PRO A 94 18.55 17.35 -10.42
CA PRO A 94 19.39 17.72 -11.56
C PRO A 94 19.66 16.57 -12.55
N ASN A 95 19.68 15.32 -12.06
CA ASN A 95 19.95 14.13 -12.86
C ASN A 95 18.88 13.04 -12.62
N PRO A 96 17.64 13.24 -13.09
CA PRO A 96 16.50 12.40 -12.73
C PRO A 96 16.59 10.96 -13.25
N SER A 97 17.46 10.69 -14.24
CA SER A 97 17.70 9.34 -14.77
C SER A 97 18.54 8.46 -13.84
N LEU A 98 19.23 9.05 -12.84
CA LEU A 98 20.13 8.33 -11.93
C LEU A 98 19.48 7.99 -10.58
N VAL A 99 18.29 8.51 -10.30
CA VAL A 99 17.62 8.36 -9.00
C VAL A 99 16.14 8.06 -9.15
N LEU A 100 15.55 7.51 -8.09
CA LEU A 100 14.11 7.36 -7.95
C LEU A 100 13.64 8.13 -6.72
N GLY A 101 12.42 8.67 -6.79
CA GLY A 101 11.73 9.18 -5.61
C GLY A 101 11.26 8.04 -4.72
N VAL A 102 10.79 6.94 -5.32
CA VAL A 102 10.45 5.69 -4.63
C VAL A 102 10.85 4.51 -5.51
N SER A 103 11.55 3.53 -4.95
CA SER A 103 11.90 2.27 -5.62
C SER A 103 10.66 1.48 -6.04
N LYS A 104 10.85 0.53 -6.97
CA LYS A 104 9.80 -0.44 -7.32
C LYS A 104 9.38 -1.23 -6.07
N HIS A 105 8.09 -1.35 -5.84
CA HIS A 105 7.50 -2.16 -4.77
C HIS A 105 6.01 -2.38 -5.05
N SER A 106 5.39 -3.27 -4.29
CA SER A 106 3.93 -3.24 -4.13
C SER A 106 3.59 -3.11 -2.65
N ASP A 107 2.45 -2.50 -2.37
CA ASP A 107 2.03 -2.13 -1.03
C ASP A 107 1.69 -3.36 -0.17
N PRO A 108 2.12 -3.45 1.11
CA PRO A 108 1.79 -4.58 1.97
C PRO A 108 0.38 -4.51 2.58
N ASN A 109 -0.22 -3.32 2.62
CA ASN A 109 -1.51 -3.06 3.27
C ASN A 109 -2.71 -3.61 2.47
N LEU A 110 -3.92 -3.28 2.88
CA LEU A 110 -5.15 -3.74 2.22
C LEU A 110 -5.43 -2.90 0.96
N ILE A 111 -5.57 -1.59 1.16
CA ILE A 111 -5.86 -0.62 0.09
C ILE A 111 -5.15 0.71 0.37
N THR A 112 -4.64 1.34 -0.68
CA THR A 112 -4.02 2.66 -0.63
C THR A 112 -4.86 3.66 -1.41
N ILE A 113 -5.15 4.80 -0.79
CA ILE A 113 -5.80 5.95 -1.42
C ILE A 113 -4.76 7.06 -1.53
N LEU A 114 -4.36 7.41 -2.75
CA LEU A 114 -3.31 8.37 -3.02
C LEU A 114 -3.89 9.65 -3.61
N LEU A 115 -3.64 10.76 -2.92
CA LEU A 115 -3.78 12.10 -3.47
C LEU A 115 -2.43 12.55 -4.04
N GLN A 116 -2.43 13.03 -5.27
CA GLN A 116 -1.23 13.58 -5.93
C GLN A 116 -1.54 14.97 -6.47
N ASP A 117 -0.51 15.80 -6.57
CA ASP A 117 -0.58 17.08 -7.30
C ASP A 117 -0.62 16.85 -8.82
N ASP A 118 -0.53 17.92 -9.59
CA ASP A 118 -0.57 17.95 -11.04
C ASP A 118 0.77 17.56 -11.72
N ILE A 119 1.77 17.11 -10.94
CA ILE A 119 3.08 16.74 -11.45
C ILE A 119 3.17 15.23 -11.65
N HIS A 120 3.49 14.82 -12.88
CA HIS A 120 3.75 13.41 -13.21
C HIS A 120 4.91 12.84 -12.39
N GLY A 121 4.83 11.56 -12.04
CA GLY A 121 5.93 10.85 -11.37
C GLY A 121 5.60 9.42 -10.98
N LEU A 122 4.34 9.14 -10.64
CA LEU A 122 3.90 7.78 -10.35
C LEU A 122 3.92 6.92 -11.63
N GLN A 123 4.51 5.74 -11.55
CA GLN A 123 4.48 4.73 -12.60
C GLN A 123 4.05 3.38 -12.03
N VAL A 124 3.21 2.66 -12.78
CA VAL A 124 2.80 1.28 -12.48
C VAL A 124 3.43 0.33 -13.50
N PHE A 125 3.87 -0.84 -13.06
CA PHE A 125 4.39 -1.88 -13.94
C PHE A 125 3.25 -2.79 -14.40
N LYS A 126 3.07 -2.89 -15.72
CA LYS A 126 2.04 -3.72 -16.34
C LYS A 126 2.54 -4.23 -17.69
N ASP A 127 2.32 -5.51 -17.97
CA ASP A 127 2.65 -6.17 -19.23
C ASP A 127 4.11 -5.93 -19.68
N GLY A 128 5.05 -6.00 -18.73
CA GLY A 128 6.48 -5.81 -18.97
C GLY A 128 6.94 -4.36 -19.13
N LYS A 129 6.05 -3.38 -18.89
CA LYS A 129 6.32 -1.96 -19.13
C LYS A 129 5.91 -1.09 -17.95
N TRP A 130 6.68 -0.01 -17.74
CA TRP A 130 6.30 1.06 -16.83
C TRP A 130 5.34 2.02 -17.53
N ILE A 131 4.16 2.23 -16.94
CA ILE A 131 3.11 3.11 -17.44
C ILE A 131 2.96 4.27 -16.46
N GLY A 132 3.02 5.51 -16.96
CA GLY A 132 2.78 6.70 -16.15
C GLY A 132 1.31 6.80 -15.75
N VAL A 133 1.04 7.11 -14.48
CA VAL A 133 -0.31 7.42 -14.00
C VAL A 133 -0.53 8.92 -14.15
N GLU A 134 -1.49 9.29 -15.00
CA GLU A 134 -1.84 10.69 -15.25
C GLU A 134 -2.48 11.34 -14.01
N PRO A 135 -1.98 12.49 -13.54
CA PRO A 135 -2.67 13.28 -12.54
C PRO A 135 -3.97 13.86 -13.08
N LEU A 136 -5.08 13.52 -12.45
CA LEU A 136 -6.39 14.06 -12.82
C LEU A 136 -6.90 15.00 -11.71
N PRO A 137 -7.38 16.21 -12.05
CA PRO A 137 -7.98 17.11 -11.08
C PRO A 137 -9.13 16.44 -10.33
N ASN A 138 -9.19 16.63 -9.01
CA ASN A 138 -10.24 16.09 -8.14
C ASN A 138 -10.35 14.55 -8.12
N ALA A 139 -9.27 13.83 -8.45
CA ALA A 139 -9.23 12.38 -8.42
C ALA A 139 -8.27 11.85 -7.35
N PHE A 140 -8.58 10.66 -6.84
CA PHE A 140 -7.64 9.83 -6.09
C PHE A 140 -7.17 8.69 -6.97
N VAL A 141 -5.90 8.31 -6.83
CA VAL A 141 -5.41 7.02 -7.32
C VAL A 141 -5.68 5.98 -6.24
N VAL A 142 -6.23 4.84 -6.64
CA VAL A 142 -6.50 3.71 -5.73
C VAL A 142 -5.69 2.52 -6.20
N ASN A 143 -4.92 1.91 -5.30
CA ASN A 143 -4.23 0.66 -5.57
C ASN A 143 -4.44 -0.34 -4.43
N PHE A 144 -4.39 -1.62 -4.78
CA PHE A 144 -4.54 -2.72 -3.83
C PHE A 144 -3.16 -3.17 -3.37
N GLY A 145 -3.08 -3.59 -2.11
CA GLY A 145 -1.86 -4.18 -1.57
C GLY A 145 -1.91 -5.71 -1.53
N TYR A 146 -0.83 -6.30 -1.06
CA TYR A 146 -0.67 -7.76 -0.97
C TYR A 146 -1.76 -8.41 -0.14
N THR A 147 -2.18 -7.78 0.96
CA THR A 147 -3.23 -8.31 1.83
C THR A 147 -4.52 -8.60 1.05
N LEU A 148 -4.96 -7.68 0.19
CA LEU A 148 -6.18 -7.87 -0.61
C LEU A 148 -5.97 -8.88 -1.76
N GLN A 149 -4.78 -8.90 -2.35
CA GLN A 149 -4.42 -9.94 -3.33
C GLN A 149 -4.49 -11.35 -2.72
N ILE A 150 -4.00 -11.52 -1.49
CA ILE A 150 -4.02 -12.82 -0.79
C ILE A 150 -5.46 -13.22 -0.46
N ILE A 151 -6.24 -12.32 0.16
CA ILE A 151 -7.65 -12.55 0.50
C ILE A 151 -8.47 -12.94 -0.73
N SER A 152 -8.22 -12.29 -1.86
CA SER A 152 -8.91 -12.60 -3.13
C SER A 152 -8.40 -13.85 -3.85
N ASN A 153 -7.52 -14.64 -3.21
CA ASN A 153 -6.82 -15.78 -3.81
C ASN A 153 -6.15 -15.44 -5.16
N GLY A 154 -5.62 -14.22 -5.28
CA GLY A 154 -4.96 -13.73 -6.49
C GLY A 154 -5.88 -13.24 -7.60
N LYS A 155 -7.21 -13.18 -7.41
CA LYS A 155 -8.15 -12.58 -8.38
C LYS A 155 -7.93 -11.08 -8.53
N LEU A 156 -7.60 -10.38 -7.44
CA LEU A 156 -7.11 -9.01 -7.47
C LEU A 156 -5.58 -9.03 -7.37
N LYS A 157 -4.91 -8.13 -8.10
CA LYS A 157 -3.45 -8.00 -8.10
C LYS A 157 -3.02 -6.73 -7.41
N SER A 158 -2.02 -6.86 -6.54
CA SER A 158 -1.27 -5.76 -5.98
C SER A 158 -0.45 -5.11 -7.10
N ALA A 159 -0.52 -3.78 -7.19
CA ALA A 159 0.13 -3.05 -8.26
C ALA A 159 1.61 -2.80 -7.91
N GLU A 160 2.53 -3.37 -8.69
CA GLU A 160 3.93 -2.98 -8.62
C GLU A 160 4.07 -1.56 -9.18
N HIS A 161 4.64 -0.66 -8.39
CA HIS A 161 4.72 0.75 -8.73
C HIS A 161 6.02 1.39 -8.22
N ARG A 162 6.39 2.52 -8.82
CA ARG A 162 7.55 3.34 -8.45
C ARG A 162 7.24 4.82 -8.63
N VAL A 163 8.12 5.69 -8.14
CA VAL A 163 8.04 7.13 -8.40
C VAL A 163 9.34 7.62 -9.02
N VAL A 164 9.26 8.17 -10.23
CA VAL A 164 10.37 8.85 -10.91
C VAL A 164 10.40 10.33 -10.53
N THR A 165 11.57 10.96 -10.66
CA THR A 165 11.74 12.40 -10.43
C THR A 165 11.86 13.17 -11.73
N ASN A 166 11.88 14.50 -11.65
CA ASN A 166 12.10 15.38 -12.79
C ASN A 166 13.00 16.56 -12.36
N SER A 167 13.57 17.28 -13.31
CA SER A 167 14.54 18.35 -13.05
C SER A 167 13.94 19.73 -12.82
N SER A 168 12.65 19.92 -13.02
CA SER A 168 12.04 21.24 -13.16
C SER A 168 11.04 21.59 -12.06
N HIS A 169 10.30 20.60 -11.56
CA HIS A 169 9.18 20.80 -10.65
C HIS A 169 9.27 19.87 -9.46
N ALA A 170 9.03 20.42 -8.27
CA ALA A 170 8.80 19.60 -7.10
C ALA A 170 7.45 18.89 -7.22
N ARG A 171 7.35 17.67 -6.68
CA ARG A 171 6.11 16.91 -6.62
C ARG A 171 5.76 16.61 -5.16
N THR A 172 4.49 16.69 -4.79
CA THR A 172 3.98 16.30 -3.47
C THR A 172 2.82 15.33 -3.62
N SER A 173 2.78 14.32 -2.75
CA SER A 173 1.67 13.38 -2.71
C SER A 173 1.37 12.93 -1.29
N ALA A 174 0.10 12.67 -0.99
CA ALA A 174 -0.38 12.17 0.28
C ALA A 174 -1.00 10.78 0.09
N GLY A 175 -0.29 9.74 0.51
CA GLY A 175 -0.77 8.37 0.50
C GLY A 175 -1.42 8.00 1.83
N PHE A 176 -2.64 7.50 1.78
CA PHE A 176 -3.36 6.98 2.93
C PHE A 176 -3.44 5.47 2.84
N PHE A 177 -2.82 4.78 3.80
CA PHE A 177 -2.64 3.33 3.79
C PHE A 177 -3.60 2.71 4.79
N VAL A 178 -4.66 2.09 4.29
CA VAL A 178 -5.58 1.28 5.10
C VAL A 178 -4.97 -0.09 5.25
N SER A 179 -4.51 -0.38 6.46
CA SER A 179 -3.94 -1.68 6.84
C SER A 179 -4.95 -2.46 7.68
N THR A 180 -4.52 -3.62 8.18
CA THR A 180 -5.25 -4.43 9.14
C THR A 180 -4.46 -4.60 10.43
N SER A 181 -5.03 -5.27 11.42
CA SER A 181 -4.42 -5.55 12.70
C SER A 181 -3.22 -6.47 12.51
N LYS A 182 -2.15 -6.21 13.25
CA LYS A 182 -0.92 -7.03 13.20
C LYS A 182 -1.18 -8.51 13.49
N ASP A 183 -2.16 -8.81 14.33
CA ASP A 183 -2.52 -10.17 14.73
C ASP A 183 -3.72 -10.74 13.96
N ARG A 184 -4.23 -10.02 12.94
CA ARG A 184 -5.24 -10.57 12.03
C ARG A 184 -4.62 -11.71 11.21
N THR A 185 -5.37 -12.80 11.08
CA THR A 185 -5.07 -13.88 10.13
C THR A 185 -5.40 -13.43 8.71
N ILE A 186 -4.44 -13.55 7.81
CA ILE A 186 -4.55 -13.29 6.38
C ILE A 186 -4.47 -14.63 5.67
N GLU A 187 -5.50 -14.94 4.91
CA GLU A 187 -5.65 -16.16 4.13
C GLU A 187 -6.61 -15.92 2.97
N PRO A 188 -6.58 -16.73 1.90
CA PRO A 188 -7.56 -16.60 0.83
C PRO A 188 -8.95 -16.93 1.36
N ALA A 189 -9.94 -16.11 1.00
CA ALA A 189 -11.31 -16.28 1.46
C ALA A 189 -11.87 -17.62 0.99
N GLU A 190 -12.48 -18.38 1.90
CA GLU A 190 -12.99 -19.72 1.64
C GLU A 190 -13.97 -19.77 0.46
N ALA A 191 -14.84 -18.76 0.34
CA ALA A 191 -15.80 -18.62 -0.76
C ALA A 191 -15.15 -18.44 -2.15
N LEU A 192 -13.84 -18.17 -2.21
CA LEU A 192 -13.09 -18.02 -3.47
C LEU A 192 -12.22 -19.23 -3.80
N ILE A 193 -12.23 -20.27 -2.96
CA ILE A 193 -11.44 -21.48 -3.13
C ILE A 193 -12.37 -22.64 -3.50
N ASP A 194 -11.99 -23.39 -4.53
CA ASP A 194 -12.66 -24.64 -4.90
C ASP A 194 -11.67 -25.59 -5.62
N ALA A 195 -12.16 -26.73 -6.11
CA ALA A 195 -11.33 -27.71 -6.81
C ALA A 195 -10.70 -27.17 -8.12
N SER A 196 -11.33 -26.17 -8.75
CA SER A 196 -10.84 -25.49 -9.95
C SER A 196 -9.99 -24.25 -9.65
N ASN A 197 -10.15 -23.66 -8.47
CA ASN A 197 -9.36 -22.54 -7.96
C ASN A 197 -8.78 -22.85 -6.56
N PRO A 198 -7.78 -23.75 -6.45
CA PRO A 198 -7.19 -24.10 -5.16
C PRO A 198 -6.51 -22.91 -4.48
N PRO A 199 -6.24 -22.97 -3.16
CA PRO A 199 -5.58 -21.89 -2.46
C PRO A 199 -4.16 -21.68 -3.02
N VAL A 200 -3.85 -20.44 -3.37
CA VAL A 200 -2.52 -20.02 -3.86
C VAL A 200 -1.63 -19.60 -2.69
N TYR A 201 -2.22 -19.20 -1.57
CA TYR A 201 -1.53 -18.67 -0.40
C TYR A 201 -1.87 -19.47 0.87
N ASN A 202 -0.90 -19.58 1.78
CA ASN A 202 -1.09 -20.13 3.12
C ASN A 202 -1.79 -19.11 4.04
N SER A 203 -2.22 -19.58 5.21
CA SER A 203 -2.74 -18.75 6.31
C SER A 203 -1.60 -18.29 7.23
N PHE A 204 -1.57 -17.01 7.59
CA PHE A 204 -0.52 -16.41 8.45
C PHE A 204 -1.02 -15.11 9.09
N LYS A 205 -0.27 -14.54 10.02
CA LYS A 205 -0.59 -13.24 10.65
C LYS A 205 -0.07 -12.07 9.83
N TYR A 206 -0.80 -10.97 9.76
CA TYR A 206 -0.38 -9.77 9.01
C TYR A 206 1.01 -9.25 9.41
N LYS A 207 1.38 -9.35 10.69
CA LYS A 207 2.72 -8.98 11.16
C LYS A 207 3.85 -9.78 10.49
N GLU A 208 3.59 -11.00 10.04
CA GLU A 208 4.60 -11.86 9.39
C GLU A 208 4.93 -11.35 8.00
N ILE A 209 3.92 -11.07 7.15
CA ILE A 209 4.15 -10.46 5.84
C ILE A 209 4.69 -9.04 5.95
N LEU A 210 4.25 -8.25 6.94
CA LEU A 210 4.81 -6.93 7.16
C LEU A 210 6.29 -7.00 7.59
N GLY A 211 6.64 -7.94 8.46
CA GLY A 211 8.01 -8.17 8.90
C GLY A 211 8.92 -8.63 7.75
N HIS A 212 8.44 -9.59 6.94
CA HIS A 212 9.15 -10.08 5.77
C HIS A 212 9.29 -8.99 4.70
N PHE A 213 8.23 -8.22 4.42
CA PHE A 213 8.28 -7.08 3.51
C PHE A 213 9.39 -6.10 3.88
N LEU A 214 9.54 -5.80 5.18
CA LEU A 214 10.60 -4.92 5.66
C LEU A 214 11.99 -5.56 5.55
N SER A 215 12.13 -6.88 5.80
CA SER A 215 13.43 -7.56 5.75
C SER A 215 14.00 -7.65 4.33
N VAL A 216 13.13 -7.73 3.32
CA VAL A 216 13.51 -7.74 1.89
C VAL A 216 13.43 -6.37 1.23
N ASN A 217 13.30 -5.28 2.01
CA ASN A 217 13.19 -3.91 1.51
C ASN A 217 12.06 -3.69 0.47
N GLY A 218 10.97 -4.45 0.60
CA GLY A 218 9.81 -4.36 -0.30
C GLY A 218 10.03 -4.92 -1.70
N ASP A 219 11.05 -5.74 -1.92
CA ASP A 219 11.32 -6.38 -3.20
C ASP A 219 10.15 -7.28 -3.65
N SER A 220 9.41 -6.79 -4.62
CA SER A 220 8.19 -7.38 -5.18
C SER A 220 8.38 -8.82 -5.70
N GLU A 221 9.59 -9.20 -6.07
CA GLU A 221 9.89 -10.53 -6.61
C GLU A 221 9.90 -11.61 -5.51
N VAL A 222 10.17 -11.24 -4.25
CA VAL A 222 10.41 -12.19 -3.16
C VAL A 222 9.48 -12.03 -1.96
N VAL A 223 8.72 -10.93 -1.87
CA VAL A 223 7.82 -10.67 -0.73
C VAL A 223 6.77 -11.76 -0.55
N LEU A 224 6.17 -12.25 -1.64
CA LEU A 224 5.07 -13.23 -1.54
C LEU A 224 5.53 -14.69 -1.46
N GLU A 225 6.79 -15.00 -1.78
CA GLU A 225 7.27 -16.38 -1.91
C GLU A 225 7.07 -17.24 -0.65
N PRO A 226 7.37 -16.76 0.58
CA PRO A 226 7.15 -17.56 1.79
C PRO A 226 5.67 -17.84 2.08
N PHE A 227 4.77 -17.06 1.49
CA PHE A 227 3.34 -17.08 1.78
C PHE A 227 2.54 -17.87 0.74
N LYS A 228 3.17 -18.30 -0.37
CA LYS A 228 2.53 -19.16 -1.38
C LYS A 228 2.47 -20.61 -0.91
N VAL A 229 1.40 -21.31 -1.29
CA VAL A 229 1.33 -22.77 -1.12
C VAL A 229 2.43 -23.38 -1.99
N GLN A 230 3.33 -24.15 -1.39
CA GLN A 230 4.33 -24.89 -2.15
C GLN A 230 3.61 -25.95 -2.99
N ALA A 231 3.87 -25.98 -4.29
CA ALA A 231 3.39 -27.08 -5.11
C ALA A 231 3.92 -28.39 -4.52
N PRO A 232 3.10 -29.44 -4.37
CA PRO A 232 3.61 -30.74 -3.96
C PRO A 232 4.73 -31.13 -4.91
N PHE A 233 5.88 -31.53 -4.37
CA PHE A 233 6.97 -32.10 -5.16
C PHE A 233 6.36 -33.14 -6.09
N LYS A 234 6.38 -32.88 -7.40
CA LYS A 234 6.16 -33.95 -8.37
C LYS A 234 7.33 -34.89 -8.19
N LEU A 235 7.12 -35.99 -7.46
CA LEU A 235 7.99 -37.14 -7.55
C LEU A 235 8.13 -37.42 -9.05
N ALA A 236 9.35 -37.26 -9.57
CA ALA A 236 9.67 -37.70 -10.91
C ALA A 236 9.35 -39.20 -10.92
N ASN A 237 8.27 -39.58 -11.61
CA ASN A 237 7.95 -40.98 -11.82
C ASN A 237 9.12 -41.61 -12.57
N GLN A 238 9.57 -42.72 -11.99
CA GLN A 238 10.57 -43.65 -12.51
C GLN A 238 10.22 -44.17 -13.91
#